data_AF-A0A1G8TFG4-F1
#
_entry.id   AF-A0A1G8TFG4-F1
#
_cell.length_a   1.000
_cell.length_b   1.000
_cell.length_c   1.000
_cell.angle_alpha   90.00
_cell.angle_beta   90.00
_cell.angle_gamma   90.00
#
_symmetry.space_group_name_H-M   'P 1'
#
loop_
_entity.id
_entity.type
_entity.pdbx_description
1 polymer ?
#
loop_
_entity_poly.entity_id
_entity_poly.type
_entity_poly.pdbx_seq_one_letter_code
_entity_poly.pdbx_strand_id
1 'polypeptide(L)'
;MISLELSMVRHNQPKSAELAAAMDEYLRRGGQVSEVAGPIPAPRPYGYRTAPAPISSPDRKPLPPRRSKKETMHRLRIVPDIEEAQAKPVKTKAPPADLDRVRELAKTLSQGEVAELTGISRKQLYTMARAYGFEFQPAANGGAANLVHNQSDPAEDAKNVERIEAMRDIGVSRSQAARHMGISTCYLRRLIRDNDIDYPVTKR
;
A
#
# COMPACT_ATOMS: atom_id res chain seq x y z
N MET A 1 14.73 -20.84 -7.70
CA MET A 1 15.61 -19.74 -8.15
C MET A 1 16.86 -19.76 -7.28
N ILE A 2 18.00 -20.20 -7.82
CA ILE A 2 19.30 -20.37 -7.11
C ILE A 2 20.42 -19.56 -7.83
N SER A 3 20.08 -18.86 -8.92
CA SER A 3 21.06 -18.35 -9.90
C SER A 3 21.72 -17.02 -9.52
N LEU A 4 21.16 -16.21 -8.62
CA LEU A 4 21.71 -14.90 -8.27
C LEU A 4 22.91 -15.00 -7.31
N GLU A 5 22.82 -15.85 -6.29
CA GLU A 5 23.87 -15.99 -5.27
C GLU A 5 25.15 -16.65 -5.84
N LEU A 6 24.99 -17.64 -6.72
CA LEU A 6 26.12 -18.28 -7.42
C LEU A 6 26.89 -17.30 -8.32
N SER A 7 26.23 -16.27 -8.86
CA SER A 7 26.87 -15.25 -9.69
C SER A 7 27.75 -14.31 -8.86
N MET A 8 27.28 -13.88 -7.69
CA MET A 8 28.05 -13.01 -6.78
C MET A 8 29.25 -13.74 -6.18
N VAL A 9 29.09 -15.01 -5.77
CA VAL A 9 30.20 -15.81 -5.25
C VAL A 9 31.30 -15.97 -6.29
N ARG A 10 30.94 -16.32 -7.54
CA ARG A 10 31.90 -16.42 -8.65
C ARG A 10 32.59 -15.10 -8.96
N HIS A 11 31.89 -13.97 -8.90
CA HIS A 11 32.48 -12.65 -9.11
C HIS A 11 33.48 -12.26 -8.02
N ASN A 12 33.28 -12.73 -6.78
CA ASN A 12 34.14 -12.41 -5.64
C ASN A 12 35.34 -13.37 -5.48
N GLN A 13 35.34 -14.53 -6.16
CA GLN A 13 36.43 -15.51 -6.14
C GLN A 13 37.84 -14.94 -6.38
N PRO A 14 38.09 -14.09 -7.41
CA PRO A 14 39.44 -13.56 -7.63
C PRO A 14 39.91 -12.69 -6.45
N LYS A 15 39.03 -11.83 -5.92
CA LYS A 15 39.35 -10.98 -4.77
C LYS A 15 39.62 -11.79 -3.51
N SER A 16 38.86 -12.87 -3.28
CA SER A 16 39.14 -13.75 -2.14
C SER A 16 40.47 -14.50 -2.28
N ALA A 17 40.87 -14.88 -3.49
CA ALA A 17 42.14 -15.56 -3.73
C ALA A 17 43.34 -14.63 -3.50
N GLU A 18 43.26 -13.37 -3.96
CA GLU A 18 44.28 -12.35 -3.70
C GLU A 18 44.46 -12.09 -2.19
N LEU A 19 43.36 -11.94 -1.47
CA LEU A 19 43.40 -11.74 0.00
C LEU A 19 43.98 -12.96 0.72
N ALA A 20 43.65 -14.18 0.28
CA ALA A 20 44.20 -15.41 0.86
C ALA A 20 45.72 -15.48 0.67
N ALA A 21 46.23 -15.17 -0.53
CA ALA A 21 47.66 -15.16 -0.81
C ALA A 21 48.40 -14.10 0.04
N ALA A 22 47.82 -12.92 0.21
CA ALA A 22 48.38 -11.86 1.06
C ALA A 22 48.40 -12.25 2.54
N MET A 23 47.37 -12.96 3.03
CA MET A 23 47.34 -13.50 4.39
C MET A 23 48.42 -14.57 4.59
N ASP A 24 48.61 -15.47 3.63
CA ASP A 24 49.64 -16.51 3.69
C ASP A 24 51.06 -15.91 3.73
N GLU A 25 51.32 -14.88 2.93
CA GLU A 25 52.61 -14.17 2.95
C GLU A 25 52.86 -13.49 4.30
N TYR A 26 51.83 -12.85 4.87
CA TYR A 26 51.90 -12.20 6.18
C TYR A 26 52.20 -13.20 7.31
N LEU A 27 51.53 -14.36 7.29
CA LEU A 27 51.75 -15.45 8.26
C LEU A 27 53.16 -16.05 8.11
N ARG A 28 53.66 -16.26 6.88
CA ARG A 28 55.03 -16.76 6.64
C ARG A 28 56.11 -15.80 7.15
N ARG A 29 55.85 -14.50 7.15
CA ARG A 29 56.74 -13.47 7.70
C ARG A 29 56.68 -13.40 9.24
N GLY A 30 55.87 -14.24 9.89
CA GLY A 30 55.70 -14.29 11.34
C GLY A 30 54.66 -13.31 11.88
N GLY A 31 53.79 -12.77 11.01
CA GLY A 31 52.65 -11.95 11.44
C GLY A 31 51.58 -12.79 12.15
N GLN A 32 50.83 -12.15 13.06
CA GLN A 32 49.70 -12.76 13.75
C GLN A 32 48.42 -12.00 13.42
N VAL A 33 47.38 -12.69 12.99
CA VAL A 33 46.06 -12.10 12.73
C VAL A 33 45.15 -12.42 13.91
N SER A 34 44.59 -11.39 14.55
CA SER A 34 43.56 -11.53 15.58
C SER A 34 42.20 -11.10 15.04
N GLU A 35 41.19 -11.92 15.25
CA GLU A 35 39.81 -11.55 14.94
C GLU A 35 39.31 -10.60 16.03
N VAL A 36 39.23 -9.31 15.70
CA VAL A 36 38.59 -8.33 16.56
C VAL A 36 37.08 -8.43 16.35
N ALA A 37 36.34 -8.73 17.41
CA ALA A 37 34.88 -8.70 17.36
C ALA A 37 34.43 -7.30 16.89
N GLY A 38 33.79 -7.25 15.72
CA GLY A 38 33.28 -6.01 15.16
C GLY A 38 32.24 -5.38 16.10
N PRO A 39 32.04 -4.05 16.03
CA PRO A 39 31.00 -3.39 16.80
C PRO A 39 29.65 -3.99 16.44
N ILE A 40 28.97 -4.61 17.41
CA ILE A 40 27.59 -5.10 17.24
C ILE A 40 26.70 -3.84 17.15
N PRO A 41 26.10 -3.52 15.99
CA PRO A 41 25.23 -2.36 15.90
C PRO A 41 23.98 -2.64 16.73
N ALA A 42 23.86 -1.96 17.88
CA ALA A 42 22.63 -2.00 18.64
C ALA A 42 21.47 -1.47 17.75
N PRO A 43 20.31 -2.14 17.72
CA PRO A 43 19.16 -1.62 17.00
C PRO A 43 18.86 -0.21 17.52
N ARG A 44 18.61 0.73 16.60
CA ARG A 44 18.23 2.09 16.99
C ARG A 44 17.02 1.99 17.92
N PRO A 45 17.06 2.58 19.12
CA PRO A 45 15.92 2.55 20.01
C PRO A 45 14.72 3.12 19.27
N TYR A 46 13.55 2.50 19.44
CA TYR A 46 12.33 2.97 18.84
C TYR A 46 12.09 4.40 19.31
N GLY A 47 12.35 5.36 18.42
CA GLY A 47 12.15 6.77 18.69
C GLY A 47 10.65 7.03 18.77
N TYR A 48 10.04 6.77 19.94
CA TYR A 48 8.95 7.64 20.34
C TYR A 48 9.49 9.05 20.21
N ARG A 49 8.82 9.90 19.41
CA ARG A 49 9.10 11.33 19.39
C ARG A 49 9.32 11.73 20.84
N THR A 50 10.55 12.08 21.20
CA THR A 50 10.86 12.48 22.57
C THR A 50 9.83 13.53 22.90
N ALA A 51 9.01 13.28 23.93
CA ALA A 51 8.03 14.26 24.35
C ALA A 51 8.80 15.57 24.53
N PRO A 52 8.32 16.70 23.96
CA PRO A 52 9.05 17.95 24.06
C PRO A 52 9.36 18.20 25.54
N ALA A 53 10.58 18.64 25.83
CA ALA A 53 11.02 18.87 27.20
C ALA A 53 9.94 19.64 27.98
N PRO A 54 9.69 19.27 29.26
CA PRO A 54 8.64 19.89 30.06
C PRO A 54 8.85 21.39 30.12
N ILE A 55 7.75 22.14 30.25
CA ILE A 55 7.74 23.62 30.17
C ILE A 55 8.78 24.25 31.11
N SER A 56 9.06 23.61 32.24
CA SER A 56 10.00 24.02 33.28
C SER A 56 11.47 23.67 33.04
N SER A 57 11.81 22.89 32.00
CA SER A 57 13.19 22.46 31.76
C SER A 57 14.04 23.61 31.22
N PRO A 58 15.25 23.85 31.78
CA PRO A 58 16.17 24.89 31.29
C PRO A 58 16.68 24.60 29.87
N ASP A 59 16.69 23.33 29.46
CA ASP A 59 17.12 22.88 28.12
C ASP A 59 16.00 22.96 27.07
N ARG A 60 14.81 23.43 27.45
CA ARG A 60 13.69 23.56 26.52
C ARG A 60 13.97 24.68 25.53
N LYS A 61 14.38 24.29 24.31
CA LYS A 61 14.44 25.22 23.18
C LYS A 61 13.08 25.91 23.04
N PRO A 62 13.04 27.25 22.91
CA PRO A 62 11.79 27.97 22.74
C PRO A 62 11.07 27.44 21.51
N LEU A 63 9.76 27.19 21.63
CA LEU A 63 8.97 26.83 20.46
C LEU A 63 9.09 27.97 19.43
N PRO A 64 9.20 27.64 18.13
CA PRO A 64 9.15 28.66 17.11
C PRO A 64 7.84 29.45 17.28
N PRO A 65 7.87 30.79 17.18
CA PRO A 65 6.67 31.60 17.35
C PRO A 65 5.60 31.14 16.37
N ARG A 66 4.35 31.01 16.86
CA ARG A 66 3.20 30.75 15.98
C ARG A 66 3.11 31.91 14.99
N ARG A 67 3.36 31.62 13.72
CA ARG A 67 3.22 32.61 12.64
C ARG A 67 1.79 33.14 12.63
N SER A 68 1.65 34.42 12.36
CA SER A 68 0.32 35.01 12.21
C SER A 68 -0.38 34.45 10.96
N LYS A 69 -1.72 34.42 10.96
CA LYS A 69 -2.50 33.99 9.79
C LYS A 69 -2.14 34.81 8.54
N LYS A 70 -1.85 36.10 8.69
CA LYS A 70 -1.42 37.00 7.60
C LYS A 70 -0.08 36.60 7.00
N GLU A 71 0.90 36.26 7.83
CA GLU A 71 2.24 35.86 7.38
C GLU A 71 2.22 34.53 6.63
N THR A 72 1.41 33.56 7.11
CA THR A 72 1.21 32.28 6.43
C THR A 72 0.56 32.48 5.06
N MET A 73 -0.48 33.33 4.97
CA MET A 73 -1.15 33.64 3.71
C MET A 73 -0.23 34.39 2.73
N HIS A 74 0.63 35.29 3.21
CA HIS A 74 1.60 35.99 2.35
C HIS A 74 2.63 35.04 1.74
N ARG A 75 3.13 34.06 2.50
CA ARG A 75 4.04 33.03 1.97
C ARG A 75 3.39 32.12 0.95
N LEU A 76 2.13 31.73 1.17
CA LEU A 76 1.37 30.92 0.22
C LEU A 76 1.11 31.68 -1.09
N ARG A 77 1.02 33.02 -1.04
CA ARG A 77 0.91 33.90 -2.22
C ARG A 77 2.23 34.12 -2.97
N ILE A 78 3.40 33.83 -2.37
CA ILE A 78 4.72 33.94 -3.03
C ILE A 78 5.09 32.63 -3.76
N VAL A 79 4.23 31.61 -3.71
CA VAL A 79 4.31 30.56 -4.73
C VAL A 79 3.96 31.26 -6.05
N PRO A 80 4.85 31.28 -7.06
CA PRO A 80 4.53 31.86 -8.35
C PRO A 80 3.20 31.27 -8.81
N ASP A 81 2.36 32.13 -9.38
CA ASP A 81 0.98 31.82 -9.75
C ASP A 81 0.89 30.40 -10.27
N ILE A 82 -0.09 29.64 -9.80
CA ILE A 82 -0.31 28.26 -10.23
C ILE A 82 -0.32 28.18 -11.77
N GLU A 83 -0.69 29.28 -12.44
CA GLU A 83 -0.59 29.53 -13.87
C GLU A 83 0.86 29.46 -14.42
N GLU A 84 1.86 30.07 -13.78
CA GLU A 84 3.28 29.97 -14.18
C GLU A 84 3.86 28.57 -13.93
N ALA A 85 3.42 27.88 -12.86
CA ALA A 85 3.79 26.49 -12.61
C ALA A 85 3.18 25.53 -13.64
N GLN A 86 1.98 25.83 -14.15
CA GLN A 86 1.33 25.14 -15.26
C GLN A 86 1.90 25.54 -16.63
N ALA A 87 2.48 26.74 -16.76
CA ALA A 87 3.08 27.25 -17.99
C ALA A 87 4.50 26.71 -18.27
N LYS A 88 5.05 25.83 -17.43
CA LYS A 88 6.28 25.11 -17.80
C LYS A 88 6.01 24.31 -19.07
N PRO A 89 6.68 24.61 -20.20
CA PRO A 89 6.45 23.87 -21.43
C PRO A 89 6.83 22.41 -21.17
N VAL A 90 5.83 21.53 -21.21
CA VAL A 90 6.06 20.09 -21.27
C VAL A 90 6.98 19.89 -22.47
N LYS A 91 8.21 19.44 -22.24
CA LYS A 91 9.12 19.08 -23.34
C LYS A 91 8.40 18.04 -24.18
N THR A 92 7.85 18.45 -25.31
CA THR A 92 7.17 17.58 -26.27
C THR A 92 8.23 16.66 -26.85
N LYS A 93 8.43 15.51 -26.22
CA LYS A 93 9.14 14.41 -26.86
C LYS A 93 8.36 14.07 -28.13
N ALA A 94 9.09 13.80 -29.22
CA ALA A 94 8.49 13.40 -30.47
C ALA A 94 7.42 12.31 -30.24
N PRO A 95 6.29 12.35 -30.98
CA PRO A 95 5.25 11.35 -30.87
C PRO A 95 5.86 9.94 -30.98
N PRO A 96 5.70 9.07 -29.97
CA PRO A 96 6.15 7.69 -30.14
C PRO A 96 5.43 7.06 -31.33
N ALA A 97 6.15 6.26 -32.14
CA ALA A 97 5.61 5.62 -33.34
C ALA A 97 4.36 4.75 -33.04
N ASP A 98 4.21 4.29 -31.80
CA ASP A 98 3.12 3.43 -31.35
C ASP A 98 1.83 4.19 -30.98
N LEU A 99 1.79 5.53 -31.09
CA LEU A 99 0.64 6.33 -30.64
C LEU A 99 -0.66 5.98 -31.36
N ASP A 100 -0.63 5.93 -32.69
CA ASP A 100 -1.85 5.69 -33.48
C ASP A 100 -2.41 4.31 -33.19
N ARG A 101 -1.52 3.32 -33.09
CA ARG A 101 -1.87 1.94 -32.69
C ARG A 101 -2.48 1.89 -31.29
N VAL A 102 -1.84 2.55 -30.31
CA VAL A 102 -2.36 2.60 -28.93
C VAL A 102 -3.71 3.33 -28.88
N ARG A 103 -3.90 4.38 -29.69
CA ARG A 103 -5.14 5.15 -29.76
C ARG A 103 -6.30 4.35 -30.36
N GLU A 104 -6.03 3.50 -31.33
CA GLU A 104 -7.03 2.57 -31.87
C GLU A 104 -7.39 1.48 -30.86
N LEU A 105 -6.39 0.87 -30.22
CA LEU A 105 -6.59 -0.15 -29.19
C LEU A 105 -7.32 0.38 -27.95
N ALA A 106 -7.08 1.65 -27.59
CA ALA A 106 -7.72 2.27 -26.43
C ALA A 106 -9.25 2.38 -26.55
N LYS A 107 -9.79 2.40 -27.77
CA LYS A 107 -11.25 2.44 -28.01
C LYS A 107 -11.93 1.13 -27.62
N THR A 108 -11.23 0.01 -27.79
CA THR A 108 -11.79 -1.34 -27.66
C THR A 108 -11.35 -2.06 -26.39
N LEU A 109 -10.14 -1.77 -25.88
CA LEU A 109 -9.50 -2.52 -24.80
C LEU A 109 -9.20 -1.65 -23.58
N SER A 110 -9.05 -2.31 -22.44
CA SER A 110 -8.61 -1.67 -21.20
C SER A 110 -7.11 -1.42 -21.19
N GLN A 111 -6.66 -0.47 -20.36
CA GLN A 111 -5.22 -0.12 -20.23
C GLN A 111 -4.33 -1.34 -19.91
N GLY A 112 -4.86 -2.32 -19.16
CA GLY A 112 -4.15 -3.55 -18.83
C GLY A 112 -3.95 -4.45 -20.04
N GLU A 113 -5.01 -4.70 -20.80
CA GLU A 113 -4.98 -5.51 -22.03
C GLU A 113 -4.08 -4.88 -23.09
N VAL A 114 -4.12 -3.55 -23.25
CA VAL A 114 -3.23 -2.85 -24.17
C VAL A 114 -1.76 -2.99 -23.76
N ALA A 115 -1.45 -2.98 -22.45
CA ALA A 115 -0.09 -3.19 -21.97
C ALA A 115 0.43 -4.61 -22.28
N GLU A 116 -0.43 -5.62 -22.19
CA GLU A 116 -0.09 -7.00 -22.50
C GLU A 116 0.13 -7.21 -24.01
N LEU A 117 -0.71 -6.61 -24.85
CA LEU A 117 -0.59 -6.72 -26.30
C LEU A 117 0.58 -5.92 -26.90
N THR A 118 0.86 -4.74 -26.37
CA THR A 118 1.90 -3.84 -26.91
C THR A 118 3.25 -4.02 -26.23
N GLY A 119 3.30 -4.65 -25.06
CA GLY A 119 4.49 -4.71 -24.21
C GLY A 119 4.89 -3.37 -23.59
N ILE A 120 4.10 -2.30 -23.81
CA ILE A 120 4.33 -0.99 -23.23
C ILE A 120 3.86 -0.98 -21.78
N SER A 121 4.66 -0.43 -20.87
CA SER A 121 4.29 -0.36 -19.45
C SER A 121 3.00 0.44 -19.24
N ARG A 122 2.13 -0.01 -18.31
CA ARG A 122 0.88 0.69 -17.97
C ARG A 122 1.10 2.18 -17.65
N LYS A 123 2.21 2.52 -16.98
CA LYS A 123 2.56 3.91 -16.65
C LYS A 123 2.85 4.77 -17.89
N GLN A 124 3.53 4.20 -18.89
CA GLN A 124 3.75 4.89 -20.16
C GLN A 124 2.44 5.11 -20.92
N LEU A 125 1.58 4.09 -20.99
CA LEU A 125 0.24 4.23 -21.58
C LEU A 125 -0.60 5.32 -20.90
N TYR A 126 -0.56 5.40 -19.56
CA TYR A 126 -1.21 6.48 -18.80
C TYR A 126 -0.66 7.87 -19.17
N THR A 127 0.66 7.97 -19.36
CA THR A 127 1.31 9.22 -19.72
C THR A 127 0.95 9.63 -21.14
N MET A 128 0.87 8.67 -22.08
CA MET A 128 0.42 8.88 -23.46
C MET A 128 -1.04 9.34 -23.51
N ALA A 129 -1.94 8.67 -22.79
CA ALA A 129 -3.35 9.06 -22.66
C ALA A 129 -3.51 10.51 -22.18
N ARG A 130 -2.78 10.90 -21.13
CA ARG A 130 -2.79 12.28 -20.60
C ARG A 130 -2.18 13.31 -21.54
N ALA A 131 -1.08 12.97 -22.22
CA ALA A 131 -0.38 13.88 -23.11
C ALA A 131 -1.13 14.13 -24.43
N TYR A 132 -1.79 13.10 -24.97
CA TYR A 132 -2.44 13.13 -26.28
C TYR A 132 -3.98 13.11 -26.20
N GLY A 133 -4.55 13.15 -25.00
CA GLY A 133 -5.98 13.37 -24.78
C GLY A 133 -6.88 12.22 -25.25
N PHE A 134 -6.52 10.98 -24.94
CA PHE A 134 -7.38 9.81 -25.17
C PHE A 134 -7.51 8.97 -23.90
N GLU A 135 -8.59 8.20 -23.80
CA GLU A 135 -8.91 7.38 -22.64
C GLU A 135 -9.04 5.90 -23.03
N PHE A 136 -8.77 5.01 -22.08
CA PHE A 136 -8.94 3.56 -22.24
C PHE A 136 -10.30 3.12 -21.71
N GLN A 137 -10.83 2.01 -22.23
CA GLN A 137 -12.03 1.41 -21.67
C GLN A 137 -11.81 0.93 -20.22
N PRO A 138 -12.85 0.95 -19.36
CA PRO A 138 -12.75 0.41 -18.02
C PRO A 138 -12.48 -1.09 -18.08
N ALA A 139 -11.58 -1.58 -17.24
CA ALA A 139 -11.32 -3.02 -17.16
C ALA A 139 -12.53 -3.72 -16.55
N ALA A 140 -13.01 -4.79 -17.20
CA ALA A 140 -14.11 -5.62 -16.66
C ALA A 140 -13.79 -6.15 -15.26
N ASN A 141 -12.52 -6.43 -14.98
CA ASN A 141 -12.06 -7.12 -13.77
C ASN A 141 -11.32 -6.21 -12.77
N GLY A 142 -11.40 -4.88 -12.89
CA GLY A 142 -10.64 -3.98 -12.02
C GLY A 142 -11.30 -2.64 -11.72
N GLY A 143 -11.31 -2.24 -10.45
CA GLY A 143 -11.74 -0.92 -9.99
C GLY A 143 -13.05 -0.92 -9.22
N ALA A 144 -13.59 0.28 -8.98
CA ALA A 144 -14.80 0.52 -8.19
C ALA A 144 -16.04 -0.23 -8.71
N ALA A 145 -16.06 -0.63 -10.00
CA ALA A 145 -17.13 -1.42 -10.59
C ALA A 145 -17.24 -2.85 -10.03
N ASN A 146 -16.12 -3.46 -9.59
CA ASN A 146 -16.11 -4.75 -8.90
C ASN A 146 -16.17 -4.60 -7.37
N LEU A 147 -16.15 -3.37 -6.86
CA LEU A 147 -16.50 -3.08 -5.47
C LEU A 147 -18.03 -3.11 -5.33
N VAL A 148 -18.65 -4.24 -5.64
CA VAL A 148 -20.04 -4.46 -5.23
C VAL A 148 -20.00 -4.72 -3.72
N HIS A 149 -20.00 -3.63 -2.97
CA HIS A 149 -19.95 -3.64 -1.53
C HIS A 149 -21.16 -4.44 -1.02
N ASN A 150 -20.90 -5.50 -0.26
CA ASN A 150 -21.93 -6.23 0.49
C ASN A 150 -22.96 -7.03 -0.35
N GLN A 151 -22.56 -7.67 -1.46
CA GLN A 151 -23.40 -8.75 -1.99
C GLN A 151 -23.52 -9.86 -0.95
N SER A 152 -24.76 -10.11 -0.52
CA SER A 152 -25.06 -11.16 0.45
C SER A 152 -25.26 -12.46 -0.31
N ASP A 153 -24.60 -13.52 0.13
CA ASP A 153 -24.79 -14.83 -0.47
C ASP A 153 -26.15 -15.40 0.01
N PRO A 154 -27.15 -15.56 -0.87
CA PRO A 154 -28.46 -16.07 -0.49
C PRO A 154 -28.39 -17.49 0.08
N ALA A 155 -27.39 -18.29 -0.30
CA ALA A 155 -27.23 -19.64 0.22
C ALA A 155 -26.70 -19.66 1.66
N GLU A 156 -25.85 -18.70 2.03
CA GLU A 156 -25.41 -18.54 3.42
C GLU A 156 -26.51 -17.94 4.29
N ASP A 157 -27.27 -16.98 3.76
CA ASP A 157 -28.42 -16.39 4.42
C ASP A 157 -29.44 -17.47 4.82
N ALA A 158 -29.78 -18.39 3.91
CA ALA A 158 -30.72 -19.48 4.17
C ALA A 158 -30.27 -20.40 5.33
N LYS A 159 -29.00 -20.80 5.35
CA LYS A 159 -28.42 -21.61 6.44
C LYS A 159 -28.44 -20.88 7.77
N ASN A 160 -28.21 -19.57 7.75
CA ASN A 160 -28.22 -18.76 8.95
C ASN A 160 -29.66 -18.54 9.46
N VAL A 161 -30.66 -18.47 8.59
CA VAL A 161 -32.08 -18.44 8.96
C VAL A 161 -32.49 -19.70 9.71
N GLU A 162 -32.18 -20.88 9.19
CA GLU A 162 -32.47 -22.16 9.87
C GLU A 162 -31.84 -22.21 11.28
N ARG A 163 -30.61 -21.72 11.42
CA ARG A 163 -29.92 -21.63 12.72
C ARG A 163 -30.57 -20.61 13.65
N ILE A 164 -31.04 -19.47 13.12
CA ILE A 164 -31.77 -18.46 13.90
C ILE A 164 -33.08 -19.05 14.44
N GLU A 165 -33.81 -19.82 13.64
CA GLU A 165 -35.04 -20.50 14.08
C GLU A 165 -34.76 -21.53 15.17
N ALA A 166 -33.73 -22.36 15.00
CA ALA A 166 -33.32 -23.30 16.05
C ALA A 166 -32.96 -22.60 17.36
N MET A 167 -32.25 -21.47 17.30
CA MET A 167 -31.90 -20.67 18.48
C MET A 167 -33.11 -19.98 19.12
N ARG A 168 -34.10 -19.57 18.31
CA ARG A 168 -35.38 -19.05 18.79
C ARG A 168 -36.11 -20.13 19.59
N ASP A 169 -36.18 -21.35 19.06
CA ASP A 169 -36.92 -22.45 19.69
C ASP A 169 -36.28 -22.90 21.01
N ILE A 170 -34.95 -22.77 21.13
CA ILE A 170 -34.22 -22.96 22.39
C ILE A 170 -34.50 -21.83 23.41
N GLY A 171 -35.03 -20.69 22.97
CA GLY A 171 -35.36 -19.54 23.83
C GLY A 171 -34.17 -18.60 24.10
N VAL A 172 -33.13 -18.64 23.27
CA VAL A 172 -31.94 -17.79 23.41
C VAL A 172 -32.27 -16.33 23.02
N SER A 173 -31.69 -15.33 23.68
CA SER A 173 -31.89 -13.93 23.27
C SER A 173 -31.17 -13.60 21.95
N ARG A 174 -31.67 -12.63 21.17
CA ARG A 174 -31.07 -12.22 19.88
C ARG A 174 -29.56 -11.93 19.97
N SER A 175 -29.13 -11.27 21.05
CA SER A 175 -27.71 -10.94 21.27
C SER A 175 -26.85 -12.16 21.58
N GLN A 176 -27.39 -13.13 22.32
CA GLN A 176 -26.72 -14.40 22.57
C GLN A 176 -26.68 -15.26 21.29
N ALA A 177 -27.76 -15.29 20.52
CA ALA A 177 -27.82 -15.99 19.24
C ALA A 177 -26.75 -15.45 18.26
N ALA A 178 -26.63 -14.12 18.13
CA ALA A 178 -25.58 -13.49 17.33
C ALA A 178 -24.17 -13.91 17.77
N ARG A 179 -23.91 -13.93 19.08
CA ARG A 179 -22.61 -14.37 19.64
C ARG A 179 -22.34 -15.86 19.39
N HIS A 180 -23.35 -16.72 19.55
CA HIS A 180 -23.21 -18.15 19.32
C HIS A 180 -22.96 -18.51 17.85
N MET A 181 -23.63 -17.80 16.94
CA MET A 181 -23.47 -18.02 15.49
C MET A 181 -22.25 -17.28 14.90
N GLY A 182 -21.58 -16.43 15.69
CA GLY A 182 -20.42 -15.65 15.24
C GLY A 182 -20.77 -14.56 14.21
N ILE A 183 -22.04 -14.15 14.13
CA ILE A 183 -22.53 -13.16 13.17
C ILE A 183 -22.75 -11.80 13.81
N SER A 184 -22.65 -10.73 13.02
CA SER A 184 -22.91 -9.38 13.52
C SER A 184 -24.40 -9.19 13.87
N THR A 185 -24.68 -8.38 14.89
CA THR A 185 -26.06 -8.08 15.31
C THR A 185 -26.86 -7.38 14.20
N CYS A 186 -26.21 -6.58 13.36
CA CYS A 186 -26.85 -5.93 12.21
C CYS A 186 -27.26 -6.96 11.15
N TYR A 187 -26.40 -7.94 10.87
CA TYR A 187 -26.69 -9.02 9.92
C TYR A 187 -27.81 -9.93 10.44
N LEU A 188 -27.80 -10.30 11.73
CA LEU A 188 -28.91 -11.06 12.34
C LEU A 188 -30.25 -10.30 12.26
N ARG A 189 -30.26 -8.99 12.55
CA ARG A 189 -31.48 -8.17 12.44
C ARG A 189 -31.97 -8.08 11.00
N ARG A 190 -31.06 -8.04 10.02
CA ARG A 190 -31.40 -8.07 8.60
C ARG A 190 -32.12 -9.39 8.27
N LEU A 191 -31.52 -10.53 8.61
CA LEU A 191 -32.11 -11.85 8.32
C LEU A 191 -33.49 -12.03 8.98
N ILE A 192 -33.66 -11.57 10.22
CA ILE A 192 -34.95 -11.61 10.92
C ILE A 192 -36.01 -10.78 10.19
N ARG A 193 -35.67 -9.57 9.74
CA ARG A 193 -36.60 -8.67 9.05
C ARG A 193 -36.92 -9.16 7.65
N ASP A 194 -35.92 -9.60 6.90
CA ASP A 194 -36.08 -9.97 5.49
C ASP A 194 -36.81 -11.33 5.34
N ASN A 195 -36.82 -12.16 6.38
CA ASN A 195 -37.54 -13.45 6.42
C ASN A 195 -38.71 -13.47 7.42
N ASP A 196 -39.12 -12.31 7.95
CA ASP A 196 -40.24 -12.14 8.88
C ASP A 196 -40.26 -13.13 10.07
N ILE A 197 -39.09 -13.42 10.64
CA ILE A 197 -38.94 -14.36 11.76
C ILE A 197 -39.44 -13.69 13.05
N ASP A 198 -40.48 -14.23 13.68
CA ASP A 198 -40.95 -13.75 14.99
C ASP A 198 -40.00 -14.17 16.12
N TYR A 199 -38.94 -13.40 16.30
CA TYR A 199 -37.94 -13.60 17.34
C TYR A 199 -38.22 -12.65 18.52
N PRO A 200 -38.31 -13.10 19.78
CA PRO A 200 -38.62 -12.21 20.90
C PRO A 200 -37.60 -11.06 21.04
N VAL A 201 -38.10 -9.83 21.21
CA VAL A 201 -37.28 -8.67 21.56
C VAL A 201 -37.14 -8.65 23.08
N THR A 202 -35.95 -8.92 23.60
CA THR A 202 -35.68 -8.67 25.01
C THR A 202 -35.75 -7.16 25.27
N LYS A 203 -36.73 -6.73 26.07
CA LYS A 203 -36.72 -5.38 26.65
C LYS A 203 -35.50 -5.29 27.55
N ARG A 204 -34.69 -4.24 27.36
CA ARG A 204 -33.58 -3.91 28.26
C ARG A 204 -34.10 -3.41 29.59
#